data_AF-A0AAV5HVM6-F1
#
_entry.id   AF-A0AAV5HVM6-F1
#
_cell.length_a   1.000
_cell.length_b   1.000
_cell.length_c   1.000
_cell.angle_alpha   90.00
_cell.angle_beta   90.00
_cell.angle_gamma   90.00
#
_symmetry.space_group_name_H-M   'P 1'
#
loop_
_entity.id
_entity.type
_entity.pdbx_description
1 polymer ?
#
loop_
_entity_poly.entity_id
_entity_poly.type
_entity_poly.pdbx_seq_one_letter_code
_entity_poly.pdbx_strand_id
1 'polypeptide(L)'
;MEGAYNHVLSARQTAPHETYVYFMDLLAKTVRDEIAGCSEKAYDYLSINDAQQMLLFSSDRDLLEYIEAEHREWEVKDGAVFFQKAKESTPCKEIPSLQLIDQTLSYARELERIV
;
A
#
# COMPACT_ATOMS: atom_id res chain seq x y z
N MET A 1 13.07 2.70 -3.24
CA MET A 1 12.75 3.79 -4.18
C MET A 1 11.85 4.73 -3.39
N GLU A 2 12.37 5.86 -2.93
CA GLU A 2 11.78 6.65 -1.83
C GLU A 2 10.78 7.70 -2.35
N GLY A 3 9.50 7.52 -2.00
CA GLY A 3 8.54 8.50 -1.44
C GLY A 3 8.39 9.94 -1.96
N ALA A 4 9.02 10.36 -3.06
CA ALA A 4 8.96 11.76 -3.54
C ALA A 4 7.75 12.05 -4.44
N TYR A 5 6.55 11.64 -4.03
CA TYR A 5 5.32 11.77 -4.84
C TYR A 5 4.96 13.22 -5.14
N ASN A 6 5.20 14.12 -4.17
CA ASN A 6 5.01 15.56 -4.35
C ASN A 6 5.90 16.13 -5.47
N HIS A 7 7.10 15.57 -5.68
CA HIS A 7 7.99 15.99 -6.76
C HIS A 7 7.46 15.57 -8.13
N VAL A 8 6.86 14.38 -8.25
CA VAL A 8 6.27 13.91 -9.51
C VAL A 8 5.08 14.79 -9.91
N LEU A 9 4.19 15.12 -8.97
CA LEU A 9 3.07 16.02 -9.24
C LEU A 9 3.52 17.45 -9.55
N SER A 10 4.57 17.95 -8.89
CA SER A 10 5.13 19.28 -9.17
C SER A 10 5.84 19.33 -10.53
N ALA A 11 6.55 18.27 -10.90
CA ALA A 11 7.25 18.15 -12.17
C ALA A 11 6.28 18.21 -13.36
N ARG A 12 5.04 17.70 -13.19
CA ARG A 12 3.98 17.85 -14.19
C ARG A 12 3.72 19.30 -14.58
N GLN A 13 3.73 20.22 -13.63
CA GLN A 13 3.49 21.66 -13.88
C GLN A 13 4.69 22.33 -14.57
N THR A 14 5.86 21.71 -14.54
CA THR A 14 7.13 22.24 -15.07
C THR A 14 7.52 21.58 -16.39
N ALA A 15 6.62 20.79 -17.00
CA ALA A 15 6.90 20.07 -18.24
C ALA A 15 7.21 21.06 -19.39
N PRO A 16 8.37 20.95 -20.07
CA PRO A 16 8.79 21.93 -21.09
C PRO A 16 7.95 21.92 -22.37
N HIS A 17 7.23 20.81 -22.65
CA HIS A 17 6.48 20.63 -23.90
C HIS A 17 5.20 19.83 -23.64
N GLU A 18 4.10 20.19 -24.32
CA GLU A 18 2.76 19.60 -24.13
C GLU A 18 2.73 18.08 -24.35
N THR A 19 3.57 17.57 -25.25
CA THR A 19 3.70 16.12 -25.49
C THR A 19 4.14 15.34 -24.25
N TYR A 20 4.90 15.96 -23.34
CA TYR A 20 5.29 15.32 -22.08
C TYR A 20 4.17 15.32 -21.04
N VAL A 21 3.18 16.21 -21.16
CA VAL A 21 2.06 16.31 -20.22
C VAL A 21 1.27 15.00 -20.20
N TYR A 22 1.02 14.40 -21.37
CA TYR A 22 0.34 13.11 -21.46
C TYR A 22 1.07 11.99 -20.68
N PHE A 23 2.39 11.90 -20.81
CA PHE A 23 3.19 10.90 -20.09
C PHE A 23 3.27 11.21 -18.58
N MET A 24 3.32 12.49 -18.22
CA MET A 24 3.31 12.92 -16.82
C MET A 24 1.96 12.66 -16.15
N ASP A 25 0.84 12.80 -16.87
CA ASP A 25 -0.49 12.44 -16.38
C ASP A 25 -0.61 10.93 -16.16
N LEU A 26 -0.08 10.12 -17.08
CA LEU A 26 -0.03 8.66 -16.91
C LEU A 26 0.83 8.27 -15.70
N LEU A 27 1.99 8.90 -15.54
CA LEU A 27 2.88 8.66 -14.40
C LEU A 27 2.25 9.11 -13.07
N ALA A 28 1.55 10.25 -13.07
CA ALA A 28 0.84 10.72 -11.89
C ALA A 28 -0.28 9.74 -11.50
N LYS A 29 -0.98 9.16 -12.48
CA LYS A 29 -1.98 8.12 -12.22
C LYS A 29 -1.36 6.88 -11.59
N THR A 30 -0.33 6.30 -12.20
CA THR A 30 0.30 5.07 -11.66
C THR A 30 0.88 5.29 -10.26
N VAL A 31 1.45 6.46 -10.00
CA VAL A 31 1.93 6.83 -8.66
C VAL A 31 0.79 6.90 -7.65
N ARG A 32 -0.36 7.48 -8.01
CA ARG A 32 -1.53 7.52 -7.12
C ARG A 32 -2.06 6.13 -6.83
N ASP A 33 -2.13 5.26 -7.83
CA ASP A 33 -2.59 3.87 -7.67
C ASP A 33 -1.68 3.08 -6.71
N GLU A 34 -0.37 3.31 -6.77
CA GLU A 34 0.58 2.74 -5.80
C GLU A 34 0.39 3.29 -4.38
N ILE A 35 0.13 4.60 -4.22
CA ILE A 35 -0.18 5.21 -2.91
C ILE A 35 -1.47 4.63 -2.35
N ALA A 36 -2.51 4.47 -3.19
CA ALA A 36 -3.78 3.86 -2.84
C ALA A 36 -3.59 2.42 -2.36
N GLY A 37 -2.87 1.60 -3.12
CA GLY A 37 -2.57 0.21 -2.77
C GLY A 37 -1.70 0.07 -1.52
N CYS A 38 -0.80 1.03 -1.24
CA CYS A 38 -0.08 1.10 0.03
C CYS A 38 -0.99 1.50 1.19
N SER A 39 -1.90 2.44 0.98
CA SER A 39 -2.82 2.94 2.00
C SER A 39 -3.78 1.85 2.47
N GLU A 40 -4.32 1.07 1.53
CA GLU A 40 -5.19 -0.08 1.81
C GLU A 40 -4.51 -1.15 2.68
N LYS A 41 -3.20 -1.34 2.50
CA LYS A 41 -2.42 -2.31 3.29
C LYS A 41 -1.98 -1.76 4.65
N ALA A 42 -1.76 -0.46 4.74
CA ALA A 42 -1.22 0.19 5.92
C ALA A 42 -2.30 0.53 6.96
N TYR A 43 -3.50 0.90 6.51
CA TYR A 43 -4.56 1.43 7.36
C TYR A 43 -5.84 0.60 7.25
N ASP A 44 -6.58 0.49 8.36
CA ASP A 44 -7.92 -0.11 8.36
C ASP A 44 -8.98 0.89 7.86
N TYR A 45 -8.78 2.18 8.15
CA TYR A 45 -9.61 3.27 7.69
C TYR A 45 -8.79 4.57 7.65
N LEU A 46 -9.25 5.53 6.84
CA LEU A 46 -8.64 6.85 6.72
C LEU A 46 -9.74 7.92 6.63
N SER A 47 -9.56 9.07 7.28
CA SER A 47 -10.52 10.16 7.14
C SER A 47 -10.53 10.68 5.70
N ILE A 48 -11.64 11.25 5.24
CA ILE A 48 -11.70 11.83 3.88
C ILE A 48 -10.64 12.92 3.69
N ASN A 49 -10.39 13.74 4.71
CA ASN A 49 -9.38 14.80 4.65
C ASN A 49 -7.97 14.23 4.50
N ASP A 50 -7.63 13.23 5.30
CA ASP A 50 -6.32 12.59 5.22
C ASP A 50 -6.14 11.84 3.89
N ALA A 51 -7.19 11.15 3.42
CA ALA A 51 -7.19 10.47 2.12
C ALA A 51 -7.01 11.46 0.96
N GLN A 52 -7.67 12.60 1.02
CA GLN A 52 -7.54 13.67 0.03
C GLN A 52 -6.10 14.21 0.00
N GLN A 53 -5.51 14.52 1.16
CA GLN A 53 -4.14 15.03 1.25
C GLN A 53 -3.12 13.99 0.79
N MET A 54 -3.31 12.73 1.17
CA MET A 54 -2.37 11.65 0.89
C MET A 54 -2.37 11.24 -0.59
N LEU A 55 -3.53 11.27 -1.25
CA LEU A 55 -3.68 10.99 -2.69
C LEU A 55 -3.54 12.24 -3.58
N LEU A 56 -3.33 13.41 -2.97
CA LEU A 56 -3.21 14.72 -3.61
C LEU A 56 -4.40 15.10 -4.51
N PHE A 57 -5.62 14.83 -4.04
CA PHE A 57 -6.83 15.29 -4.74
C PHE A 57 -7.15 16.76 -4.41
N SER A 58 -7.67 17.48 -5.41
CA SER A 58 -8.05 18.89 -5.26
C SER A 58 -9.40 19.06 -4.56
N SER A 59 -10.29 18.08 -4.68
CA SER A 59 -11.59 18.08 -4.02
C SER A 59 -11.99 16.70 -3.50
N ASP A 60 -12.85 16.68 -2.48
CA ASP A 60 -13.45 15.46 -1.93
C ASP A 60 -14.31 14.74 -2.98
N ARG A 61 -14.88 15.47 -3.94
CA ARG A 61 -15.67 14.89 -5.03
C ARG A 61 -14.81 14.04 -5.96
N ASP A 62 -13.63 14.54 -6.32
CA ASP A 62 -12.71 13.80 -7.19
C ASP A 62 -12.22 12.52 -6.52
N LEU A 63 -12.02 12.56 -5.19
CA LEU A 63 -11.69 11.38 -4.40
C LEU A 63 -12.84 10.36 -4.43
N LEU A 64 -14.09 10.79 -4.22
CA LEU A 64 -15.25 9.89 -4.25
C LEU A 64 -15.46 9.26 -5.63
N GLU A 65 -15.30 10.04 -6.71
CA GLU A 65 -15.39 9.52 -8.08
C GLU A 65 -14.28 8.50 -8.36
N TYR A 66 -13.06 8.76 -7.90
CA TYR A 66 -11.94 7.81 -7.99
C TYR A 66 -12.23 6.50 -7.26
N ILE A 67 -12.80 6.58 -6.04
CA ILE A 67 -13.18 5.40 -5.26
C ILE A 67 -14.26 4.59 -5.98
N GLU A 68 -15.32 5.24 -6.47
CA GLU A 68 -16.40 4.53 -7.18
C GLU A 68 -15.94 3.90 -8.51
N ALA A 69 -14.99 4.54 -9.20
CA ALA A 69 -14.48 4.09 -10.48
C ALA A 69 -13.47 2.94 -10.35
N GLU A 70 -12.49 3.07 -9.44
CA GLU A 70 -11.32 2.18 -9.39
C GLU A 70 -11.27 1.30 -8.14
N HIS A 71 -11.93 1.67 -7.03
CA HIS A 71 -11.85 0.97 -5.74
C HIS A 71 -13.23 0.72 -5.11
N ARG A 72 -14.05 -0.09 -5.77
CA ARG A 72 -15.42 -0.43 -5.31
C ARG A 72 -15.45 -1.20 -3.99
N GLU A 73 -14.32 -1.78 -3.60
CA GLU A 73 -14.11 -2.46 -2.32
C GLU A 73 -13.99 -1.51 -1.12
N TRP A 74 -13.73 -0.22 -1.32
CA TRP A 74 -13.63 0.74 -0.23
C TRP A 74 -15.01 1.26 0.19
N GLU A 75 -15.30 1.23 1.49
CA GLU A 75 -16.58 1.68 2.01
C GLU A 75 -16.45 3.06 2.63
N VAL A 76 -17.18 4.05 2.12
CA VAL A 76 -17.22 5.39 2.73
C VAL A 76 -18.32 5.44 3.78
N LYS A 77 -17.96 5.57 5.06
CA LYS A 77 -18.89 5.68 6.19
C LYS A 77 -18.47 6.81 7.13
N ASP A 78 -19.42 7.60 7.59
CA ASP A 78 -19.22 8.65 8.60
C ASP A 78 -18.07 9.62 8.33
N GLY A 79 -17.79 9.92 7.05
CA GLY A 79 -16.69 10.82 6.66
C GLY A 79 -15.30 10.17 6.66
N ALA A 80 -15.24 8.84 6.71
CA ALA A 80 -14.02 8.05 6.59
C ALA A 80 -14.17 6.97 5.49
N VAL A 81 -13.06 6.68 4.84
CA VAL A 81 -12.89 5.60 3.87
C VAL A 81 -12.40 4.38 4.65
N PHE A 82 -13.17 3.30 4.64
CA PHE A 82 -12.81 2.02 5.22
C PHE A 82 -12.23 1.13 4.13
N PHE A 83 -10.99 0.71 4.33
CA PHE A 83 -10.33 -0.24 3.46
C PHE A 83 -10.77 -1.63 3.89
N GLN A 84 -11.37 -2.40 2.98
CA GLN A 84 -11.58 -3.82 3.23
C GLN A 84 -10.20 -4.46 3.26
N LYS A 85 -9.63 -4.57 4.46
CA LYS A 85 -8.45 -5.40 4.68
C LYS A 85 -8.77 -6.75 4.05
N ALA A 86 -8.11 -7.06 2.94
CA ALA A 86 -8.01 -8.44 2.52
C ALA A 86 -7.65 -9.22 3.79
N LYS A 87 -8.35 -10.33 4.04
CA LYS A 87 -8.21 -11.24 5.18
C LYS A 87 -6.81 -11.88 5.23
N GLU A 88 -5.78 -11.07 5.18
CA GLU A 88 -4.36 -11.35 5.23
C GLU A 88 -3.76 -10.52 6.37
N SER A 89 -4.43 -10.51 7.53
CA SER A 89 -3.64 -10.96 8.68
C SER A 89 -3.25 -12.39 8.34
N THR A 90 -2.16 -12.57 7.59
CA THR A 90 -1.40 -13.80 7.72
C THR A 90 -1.24 -13.93 9.23
N PRO A 91 -1.89 -14.91 9.89
CA PRO A 91 -1.72 -15.06 11.32
C PRO A 91 -0.23 -15.10 11.49
N CYS A 92 0.31 -14.17 12.30
CA CYS A 92 1.73 -14.04 12.59
C CYS A 92 2.29 -15.45 12.55
N LYS A 93 3.04 -15.80 11.48
CA LYS A 93 3.34 -17.22 11.20
C LYS A 93 4.00 -17.71 12.47
N GLU A 94 3.25 -18.46 13.28
CA GLU A 94 3.75 -18.87 14.58
C GLU A 94 5.03 -19.62 14.25
N ILE A 95 6.16 -19.08 14.70
CA ILE A 95 7.45 -19.66 14.40
C ILE A 95 7.31 -21.13 14.81
N PRO A 96 7.53 -22.10 13.89
CA PRO A 96 7.22 -23.48 14.17
C PRO A 96 8.22 -24.04 15.19
N SER A 97 7.96 -23.71 16.45
CA SER A 97 8.87 -23.90 17.59
C SER A 97 9.16 -25.38 17.80
N LEU A 98 8.14 -26.22 17.66
CA LEU A 98 8.27 -27.68 17.73
C LEU A 98 9.18 -28.24 16.62
N GLN A 99 9.07 -27.73 15.38
CA GLN A 99 9.94 -28.18 14.29
C GLN A 99 11.40 -27.77 14.52
N LEU A 100 11.63 -26.54 15.03
CA LEU A 100 12.97 -26.07 15.37
C LEU A 100 13.59 -26.87 16.53
N ILE A 101 12.80 -27.22 17.54
CA ILE A 101 13.25 -28.04 18.67
C ILE A 101 13.66 -29.44 18.18
N ASP A 102 12.83 -30.08 17.36
CA ASP A 102 13.11 -31.42 16.84
C ASP A 102 14.37 -31.43 15.95
N GLN A 103 14.52 -30.44 15.07
CA GLN A 103 15.72 -30.25 14.27
C GLN A 103 16.97 -30.04 15.15
N THR A 104 16.88 -29.20 16.18
CA THR A 104 18.01 -28.91 17.08
C THR A 104 18.44 -30.16 17.86
N LEU A 105 17.49 -30.95 18.37
CA LEU A 105 17.76 -32.20 19.07
C LEU A 105 18.34 -33.27 18.13
N SER A 106 17.81 -33.37 16.91
CA SER A 106 18.33 -34.29 15.89
C SER A 106 19.77 -33.95 15.50
N TYR A 107 20.08 -32.67 15.29
CA TYR A 107 21.44 -32.22 15.01
C TYR A 107 22.39 -32.50 16.17
N ALA A 108 21.99 -32.22 17.42
CA ALA A 108 22.80 -32.53 18.59
C ALA A 108 23.11 -34.04 18.70
N ARG A 109 22.10 -34.88 18.45
CA ARG A 109 22.22 -36.34 18.48
C ARG A 109 23.16 -36.87 17.39
N GLU A 110 23.10 -36.37 16.17
CA GLU A 110 24.00 -36.80 15.10
C GLU A 110 25.43 -36.29 15.30
N LEU A 111 25.62 -35.11 15.90
CA LEU A 111 26.96 -34.63 16.28
C LEU A 111 27.60 -35.50 17.37
N GLU A 112 26.85 -35.88 18.40
CA GLU A 112 27.33 -36.81 19.44
C GLU A 112 27.62 -38.21 18.90
N ARG A 113 27.02 -38.61 17.77
CA ARG A 113 27.24 -39.94 17.16
C ARG A 113 28.58 -40.03 16.42
N ILE A 114 29.18 -38.91 16.03
CA ILE A 114 30.45 -38.85 15.30
C ILE A 114 31.65 -38.77 16.27
N VAL A 115 31.42 -38.44 17.55
CA VAL A 115 32.42 -38.45 18.64
C VAL A 115 32.53 -39.84 19.24
#